data_AF-A0A9X0BIZ3-F1
#
_entry.id   AF-A0A9X0BIZ3-F1
#
_cell.length_a   1.000
_cell.length_b   1.000
_cell.length_c   1.000
_cell.angle_alpha   90.00
_cell.angle_beta   90.00
_cell.angle_gamma   90.00
#
_symmetry.space_group_name_H-M   'P 1'
#
loop_
_entity.id
_entity.type
_entity.pdbx_description
1 polymer ?
#
loop_
_entity_poly.entity_id
_entity_poly.type
_entity_poly.pdbx_seq_one_letter_code
_entity_poly.pdbx_strand_id
1 'polypeptide(L)'
;MPESLPRKLFRGTRAILKYRKERGILVNNIRSYITTLRSMPEGNYLIEIALNVQSLKIQCDKVKWASEALAVDAADMAYVTSKGIAYFTYTIPQICDEVGRDTRQLADILHDHIHQTIVNAEIHVAIRLERALANLGDI
;
A
#
# COMPACT_ATOMS: atom_id res chain seq x y z
N MET A 1 -32.92 0.39 -14.97
CA MET A 1 -32.77 -0.90 -15.67
C MET A 1 -31.81 -1.77 -14.88
N PRO A 2 -32.14 -3.04 -14.59
CA PRO A 2 -31.19 -3.96 -13.97
C PRO A 2 -29.99 -4.20 -14.91
N GLU A 3 -28.77 -4.19 -14.38
CA GLU A 3 -27.56 -4.53 -15.15
C GLU A 3 -27.65 -5.97 -15.66
N SER A 4 -27.24 -6.20 -16.91
CA SER A 4 -27.18 -7.56 -17.45
C SER A 4 -26.06 -8.37 -16.80
N LEU A 5 -26.32 -9.64 -16.51
CA LEU A 5 -25.36 -10.58 -15.93
C LEU A 5 -23.96 -10.55 -16.59
N PRO A 6 -23.82 -10.52 -17.93
CA PRO A 6 -22.52 -10.42 -18.59
C PRO A 6 -21.76 -9.12 -18.30
N ARG A 7 -22.47 -7.99 -18.19
CA ARG A 7 -21.86 -6.69 -17.85
C ARG A 7 -21.36 -6.68 -16.41
N LYS A 8 -22.14 -7.23 -15.48
CA LYS A 8 -21.75 -7.37 -14.07
C LYS A 8 -20.52 -8.27 -13.90
N LEU A 9 -20.49 -9.41 -14.60
CA LEU A 9 -19.33 -10.33 -14.63
C LEU A 9 -18.07 -9.65 -15.18
N PHE A 10 -18.18 -8.94 -16.31
CA PHE A 10 -17.04 -8.24 -16.91
C PHE A 10 -16.51 -7.13 -16.00
N ARG A 11 -17.41 -6.34 -15.40
CA ARG A 11 -17.07 -5.25 -14.48
C ARG A 11 -16.36 -5.79 -13.22
N GLY A 12 -16.92 -6.82 -12.59
CA GLY A 12 -16.30 -7.45 -11.42
C GLY A 12 -14.93 -8.08 -11.73
N THR A 13 -14.80 -8.76 -12.87
CA THR A 13 -13.52 -9.35 -13.30
C THR A 13 -12.45 -8.28 -13.51
N ARG A 14 -12.83 -7.16 -14.15
CA ARG A 14 -11.94 -6.01 -14.34
C ARG A 14 -11.52 -5.37 -13.02
N ALA A 15 -12.43 -5.26 -12.06
CA ALA A 15 -12.13 -4.73 -10.73
C ALA A 15 -11.14 -5.63 -9.98
N ILE A 16 -11.32 -6.96 -10.03
CA ILE A 16 -10.38 -7.94 -9.46
C ILE A 16 -8.98 -7.79 -10.09
N LEU A 17 -8.89 -7.73 -11.41
CA LEU A 17 -7.60 -7.58 -12.10
C LEU A 17 -6.91 -6.27 -11.75
N LYS A 18 -7.66 -5.16 -11.69
CA LYS A 18 -7.13 -3.85 -11.28
C LYS A 18 -6.59 -3.90 -9.86
N TYR A 19 -7.37 -4.42 -8.90
CA TYR A 19 -6.94 -4.54 -7.51
C TYR A 19 -5.67 -5.40 -7.38
N ARG A 20 -5.64 -6.58 -8.01
CA ARG A 20 -4.46 -7.47 -7.96
C ARG A 20 -3.21 -6.80 -8.54
N LYS A 21 -3.35 -6.06 -9.64
CA LYS A 21 -2.25 -5.30 -10.23
C LYS A 21 -1.73 -4.23 -9.27
N GLU A 22 -2.61 -3.36 -8.78
CA GLU A 22 -2.19 -2.25 -7.90
C GLU A 22 -1.59 -2.78 -6.58
N ARG A 23 -2.17 -3.83 -6.00
CA ARG A 23 -1.62 -4.50 -4.81
C ARG A 23 -0.24 -5.10 -5.09
N GLY A 24 -0.05 -5.75 -6.24
CA GLY A 24 1.24 -6.31 -6.64
C GLY A 24 2.33 -5.26 -6.75
N ILE A 25 2.01 -4.11 -7.36
CA ILE A 25 2.94 -2.96 -7.44
C ILE A 25 3.25 -2.43 -6.04
N LEU A 26 2.24 -2.23 -5.18
CA LEU A 26 2.46 -1.76 -3.81
C LEU A 26 3.40 -2.69 -3.02
N VAL A 27 3.13 -3.99 -3.06
CA VAL A 27 3.94 -5.01 -2.37
C VAL A 27 5.38 -4.99 -2.86
N ASN A 28 5.60 -4.89 -4.17
CA ASN A 28 6.95 -4.82 -4.73
C ASN A 28 7.67 -3.53 -4.34
N ASN A 29 6.98 -2.40 -4.34
CA ASN A 29 7.54 -1.12 -3.90
C ASN A 29 7.92 -1.15 -2.43
N ILE A 30 7.05 -1.69 -1.56
CA ILE A 30 7.34 -1.84 -0.12
C ILE A 30 8.59 -2.72 0.08
N ARG A 31 8.68 -3.86 -0.59
CA ARG A 31 9.85 -4.76 -0.51
C ARG A 31 11.13 -4.07 -0.97
N SER A 32 11.09 -3.38 -2.11
CA SER A 32 12.24 -2.63 -2.62
C SER A 32 12.69 -1.59 -1.61
N TYR A 33 11.74 -0.90 -0.98
CA TYR A 33 12.03 0.16 -0.04
C TYR A 33 12.61 -0.36 1.28
N ILE A 34 12.09 -1.48 1.82
CA ILE A 34 12.68 -2.17 2.97
C ILE A 34 14.14 -2.54 2.68
N THR A 35 14.41 -3.10 1.50
CA THR A 35 15.78 -3.46 1.09
C THR A 35 16.69 -2.22 1.04
N THR A 36 16.22 -1.14 0.41
CA THR A 36 16.98 0.13 0.36
C THR A 36 17.28 0.63 1.77
N LEU A 37 16.26 0.77 2.62
CA LEU A 37 16.41 1.27 4.00
C LEU A 37 17.39 0.42 4.83
N ARG A 38 17.36 -0.91 4.68
CA ARG A 38 18.28 -1.81 5.39
C ARG A 38 19.71 -1.79 4.86
N SER A 39 19.92 -1.34 3.62
CA SER A 39 21.23 -1.29 2.96
C SER A 39 21.94 0.06 3.08
N MET A 40 21.23 1.09 3.57
CA MET A 40 21.76 2.45 3.63
C MET A 40 22.72 2.65 4.82
N PRO A 41 23.90 3.25 4.60
CA PRO A 41 24.72 3.78 5.68
C PRO A 41 23.97 4.92 6.38
N GLU A 42 24.02 4.96 7.71
CA GLU A 42 23.43 6.03 8.51
C GLU A 42 23.82 7.41 7.98
N GLY A 43 22.85 8.32 7.86
CA GLY A 43 23.12 9.71 7.48
C GLY A 43 23.10 10.02 5.98
N ASN A 44 23.00 9.02 5.10
CA ASN A 44 22.99 9.25 3.64
C ASN A 44 21.58 9.34 3.06
N TYR A 45 20.81 10.33 3.53
CA TYR A 45 19.38 10.48 3.20
C TYR A 45 19.13 11.41 2.02
N LEU A 46 19.67 11.08 0.85
CA LEU A 46 19.49 11.90 -0.34
C LEU A 46 18.23 11.47 -1.09
N ILE A 47 17.35 12.45 -1.37
CA ILE A 47 16.31 12.59 -2.44
C ILE A 47 15.53 11.33 -2.85
N GLU A 48 16.20 10.24 -3.17
CA GLU A 48 15.66 8.93 -3.51
C GLU A 48 14.70 8.39 -2.45
N ILE A 49 15.00 8.58 -1.16
CA ILE A 49 14.10 8.16 -0.07
C ILE A 49 12.79 8.98 -0.07
N ALA A 50 12.89 10.30 -0.28
CA ALA A 50 11.72 11.19 -0.33
C ALA A 50 10.84 10.93 -1.57
N LEU A 51 11.45 10.68 -2.73
CA LEU A 51 10.74 10.27 -3.95
C LEU A 51 10.03 8.92 -3.76
N ASN A 52 10.66 7.99 -3.03
CA ASN A 52 10.08 6.69 -2.72
C ASN A 52 8.88 6.79 -1.75
N VAL A 53 8.90 7.71 -0.78
CA VAL A 53 7.75 8.00 0.09
C VAL A 53 6.54 8.47 -0.73
N GLN A 54 6.73 9.45 -1.61
CA GLN A 54 5.64 9.98 -2.41
C GLN A 54 5.06 8.93 -3.37
N SER A 55 5.93 8.11 -3.96
CA SER A 55 5.54 6.98 -4.81
C SER A 55 4.70 5.94 -4.04
N LEU A 56 5.11 5.59 -2.81
CA LEU A 56 4.35 4.67 -1.96
C LEU A 56 2.97 5.21 -1.60
N LYS A 57 2.87 6.49 -1.22
CA LYS A 57 1.58 7.12 -0.93
C LYS A 57 0.63 7.04 -2.12
N ILE A 58 1.09 7.45 -3.32
CA ILE A 58 0.28 7.39 -4.54
C ILE A 58 -0.19 5.96 -4.81
N GLN A 59 0.69 4.97 -4.58
CA GLN A 59 0.35 3.58 -4.79
C GLN A 59 -0.65 3.05 -3.75
N CYS A 60 -0.55 3.48 -2.49
CA CYS A 60 -1.55 3.22 -1.45
C CYS A 60 -2.93 3.77 -1.83
N ASP A 61 -3.00 5.01 -2.31
CA ASP A 61 -4.25 5.64 -2.75
C ASP A 61 -4.90 4.86 -3.91
N LYS A 62 -4.08 4.40 -4.88
CA LYS A 62 -4.55 3.54 -5.98
C LYS A 62 -5.10 2.21 -5.48
N VAL A 63 -4.44 1.56 -4.52
CA VAL A 63 -4.91 0.29 -3.93
C VAL A 63 -6.20 0.52 -3.16
N LYS A 64 -6.32 1.60 -2.39
CA LYS A 64 -7.53 1.97 -1.66
C LYS A 64 -8.72 2.12 -2.60
N TRP A 65 -8.60 2.94 -3.65
CA TRP A 65 -9.66 3.11 -4.64
C TRP A 65 -9.98 1.82 -5.40
N ALA A 66 -8.96 1.01 -5.72
CA ALA A 66 -9.19 -0.28 -6.37
C ALA A 66 -9.91 -1.27 -5.46
N SER A 67 -9.64 -1.23 -4.15
CA SER A 67 -10.26 -2.07 -3.14
C SER A 67 -11.73 -1.68 -2.90
N GLU A 68 -12.02 -0.38 -2.81
CA GLU A 68 -13.39 0.13 -2.69
C GLU A 68 -14.21 -0.19 -3.94
N ALA A 69 -13.63 0.01 -5.14
CA ALA A 69 -14.28 -0.37 -6.39
C ALA A 69 -14.54 -1.88 -6.48
N LEU A 70 -13.59 -2.69 -6.00
CA LEU A 70 -13.73 -4.15 -5.93
C LEU A 70 -14.90 -4.57 -5.03
N ALA A 71 -15.06 -3.93 -3.87
CA ALA A 71 -16.13 -4.20 -2.93
C ALA A 71 -17.53 -3.92 -3.49
N VAL A 72 -17.65 -3.03 -4.48
CA VAL A 72 -18.91 -2.71 -5.17
C VAL A 72 -19.09 -3.59 -6.40
N ASP A 73 -18.09 -3.60 -7.28
CA ASP A 73 -18.21 -4.17 -8.63
C ASP A 73 -18.10 -5.69 -8.66
N ALA A 74 -17.49 -6.29 -7.64
CA ALA A 74 -17.27 -7.73 -7.50
C ALA A 74 -17.80 -8.30 -6.19
N ALA A 75 -18.72 -7.60 -5.50
CA ALA A 75 -19.25 -7.96 -4.18
C ALA A 75 -19.66 -9.43 -4.04
N ASP A 76 -20.35 -9.95 -5.07
CA ASP A 76 -20.91 -11.32 -5.09
C ASP A 76 -19.92 -12.37 -5.66
N MET A 77 -18.73 -11.95 -6.08
CA MET A 77 -17.74 -12.86 -6.67
C MET A 77 -16.95 -13.59 -5.58
N ALA A 78 -16.60 -14.85 -5.84
CA ALA A 78 -15.83 -15.71 -4.92
C ALA A 78 -14.56 -15.06 -4.36
N TYR A 79 -13.89 -14.24 -5.18
CA TYR A 79 -12.70 -13.50 -4.78
C TYR A 79 -12.98 -12.53 -3.61
N VAL A 80 -14.11 -11.83 -3.64
CA VAL A 80 -14.50 -10.88 -2.58
C VAL A 80 -15.16 -11.60 -1.42
N THR A 81 -16.05 -12.56 -1.70
CA THR A 81 -16.80 -13.26 -0.65
C THR A 81 -15.92 -14.13 0.24
N SER A 82 -14.79 -14.65 -0.26
CA SER A 82 -13.85 -15.46 0.54
C SER A 82 -13.14 -14.69 1.66
N LYS A 83 -12.94 -13.38 1.51
CA LYS A 83 -12.37 -12.50 2.55
C LYS A 83 -13.41 -11.59 3.20
N GLY A 84 -14.59 -11.46 2.58
CA GLY A 84 -15.68 -10.59 3.02
C GLY A 84 -15.55 -9.16 2.48
N ILE A 85 -16.68 -8.51 2.20
CA ILE A 85 -16.75 -7.14 1.70
C ILE A 85 -16.03 -6.17 2.65
N ALA A 86 -16.21 -6.33 3.96
CA ALA A 86 -15.61 -5.50 5.00
C ALA A 86 -14.08 -5.42 4.91
N TYR A 87 -13.43 -6.51 4.50
CA TYR A 87 -11.98 -6.54 4.31
C TYR A 87 -11.53 -5.54 3.25
N PHE A 88 -12.26 -5.47 2.13
CA PHE A 88 -11.92 -4.59 1.02
C PHE A 88 -12.41 -3.15 1.22
N THR A 89 -13.48 -2.93 2.00
CA THR A 89 -13.99 -1.57 2.29
C THR A 89 -13.30 -0.90 3.46
N TYR A 90 -12.73 -1.64 4.41
CA TYR A 90 -12.18 -1.08 5.65
C TYR A 90 -10.74 -1.51 5.90
N THR A 91 -10.46 -2.82 5.91
CA THR A 91 -9.13 -3.34 6.29
C THR A 91 -8.04 -2.90 5.32
N ILE A 92 -8.23 -3.09 4.02
CA ILE A 92 -7.24 -2.67 3.02
C ILE A 92 -7.02 -1.14 3.02
N PRO A 93 -8.07 -0.30 3.00
CA PRO A 93 -7.91 1.15 3.18
C PRO A 93 -7.14 1.53 4.44
N GLN A 94 -7.45 0.91 5.58
CA GLN A 94 -6.75 1.19 6.84
C GLN A 94 -5.26 0.85 6.75
N ILE A 95 -4.89 -0.31 6.19
CA ILE A 95 -3.48 -0.68 6.00
C ILE A 95 -2.79 0.33 5.06
N CYS A 96 -3.46 0.77 4.00
CA CYS A 96 -2.92 1.79 3.09
C CYS A 96 -2.71 3.14 3.80
N ASP A 97 -3.64 3.54 4.68
CA ASP A 97 -3.55 4.76 5.47
C ASP A 97 -2.42 4.67 6.51
N GLU A 98 -2.19 3.49 7.11
CA GLU A 98 -1.06 3.22 8.01
C GLU A 98 0.28 3.33 7.28
N VAL A 99 0.44 2.68 6.12
CA VAL A 99 1.63 2.83 5.26
C VAL A 99 1.84 4.30 4.87
N GLY A 100 0.78 5.00 4.49
CA GLY A 100 0.84 6.41 4.12
C GLY A 100 1.23 7.33 5.29
N ARG A 101 0.87 6.97 6.53
CA ARG A 101 1.27 7.67 7.74
C ARG A 101 2.74 7.41 8.08
N ASP A 102 3.16 6.16 8.07
CA ASP A 102 4.53 5.77 8.41
C ASP A 102 5.55 6.32 7.42
N THR A 103 5.21 6.32 6.12
CA THR A 103 6.05 6.91 5.09
C THR A 103 6.12 8.43 5.19
N ARG A 104 5.03 9.11 5.57
CA ARG A 104 5.07 10.56 5.85
C ARG A 104 5.92 10.89 7.06
N GLN A 105 5.74 10.14 8.16
CA GLN A 105 6.57 10.32 9.35
C GLN A 105 8.05 10.11 9.04
N LEU A 106 8.38 9.15 8.16
CA LEU A 106 9.74 9.02 7.66
C LEU A 106 10.17 10.27 6.88
N ALA A 107 9.38 10.77 5.93
CA ALA A 107 9.74 12.00 5.21
C ALA A 107 9.99 13.19 6.14
N ASP A 108 9.17 13.34 7.19
CA ASP A 108 9.35 14.38 8.21
C ASP A 108 10.66 14.17 8.98
N ILE A 109 10.94 12.93 9.43
CA ILE A 109 12.20 12.56 10.09
C ILE A 109 13.41 12.83 9.19
N LEU A 110 13.33 12.52 7.90
CA LEU A 110 14.42 12.75 6.94
C LEU A 110 14.66 14.24 6.73
N HIS A 111 13.57 15.02 6.65
CA HIS A 111 13.66 16.47 6.56
C HIS A 111 14.31 17.06 7.81
N ASP A 112 13.91 16.61 9.00
CA ASP A 112 14.52 17.00 10.26
C ASP A 112 15.96 16.51 10.38
N HIS A 113 16.30 15.35 9.82
CA HIS A 113 17.66 14.78 9.86
C HIS A 113 18.69 15.63 9.11
N ILE A 114 18.26 16.39 8.08
CA ILE A 114 19.08 17.41 7.43
C ILE A 114 19.52 18.48 8.46
N HIS A 115 18.71 18.71 9.50
CA HIS A 115 18.94 19.70 10.53
C HIS A 115 19.49 19.11 11.85
N GLN A 116 19.14 17.86 12.21
CA GLN A 116 19.57 17.15 13.43
C GLN A 116 19.57 15.63 13.25
N THR A 117 20.70 14.97 13.46
CA THR A 117 20.84 13.52 13.32
C THR A 117 19.96 12.72 14.31
N ILE A 118 19.01 11.94 13.78
CA ILE A 118 18.16 10.97 14.50
C ILE A 118 18.68 9.54 14.28
N VAL A 119 19.26 8.94 15.32
CA VAL A 119 19.84 7.59 15.28
C VAL A 119 18.77 6.52 14.98
N ASN A 120 19.10 5.55 14.11
CA ASN A 120 18.26 4.37 13.76
C ASN A 120 16.90 4.67 13.11
N ALA A 121 16.71 5.84 12.50
CA ALA A 121 15.44 6.21 11.86
C ALA A 121 14.98 5.22 10.76
N GLU A 122 15.92 4.75 9.93
CA GLU A 122 15.71 3.81 8.82
C GLU A 122 15.19 2.47 9.32
N ILE A 123 15.81 1.95 10.38
CA ILE A 123 15.50 0.65 10.96
C ILE A 123 14.07 0.65 11.50
N HIS A 124 13.67 1.71 12.21
CA HIS A 124 12.31 1.82 12.73
C HIS A 124 11.26 1.83 11.63
N VAL A 125 11.53 2.49 10.49
CA VAL A 125 10.57 2.54 9.39
C VAL A 125 10.55 1.23 8.60
N ALA A 126 11.70 0.59 8.39
CA ALA A 126 11.76 -0.74 7.80
C ALA A 126 10.88 -1.74 8.57
N ILE A 127 10.97 -1.75 9.91
CA ILE A 127 10.14 -2.62 10.77
C ILE A 127 8.63 -2.36 10.57
N ARG A 128 8.21 -1.09 10.43
CA ARG A 128 6.79 -0.77 10.23
C ARG A 128 6.30 -1.18 8.85
N LEU A 129 7.13 -0.97 7.82
CA LEU A 129 6.83 -1.44 6.47
C LEU A 129 6.78 -2.96 6.37
N GLU A 130 7.60 -3.69 7.13
CA GLU A 130 7.54 -5.15 7.25
C GLU A 130 6.22 -5.61 7.86
N ARG A 131 5.73 -4.93 8.91
CA ARG A 131 4.41 -5.20 9.49
C ARG A 131 3.29 -4.93 8.49
N ALA A 132 3.35 -3.81 7.77
CA ALA A 132 2.38 -3.51 6.74
C ALA A 132 2.41 -4.53 5.59
N LEU A 133 3.60 -5.00 5.20
CA LEU A 133 3.77 -6.05 4.19
C LEU A 133 3.16 -7.38 4.65
N ALA A 134 3.34 -7.75 5.93
CA ALA A 134 2.70 -8.92 6.51
C ALA A 134 1.17 -8.77 6.48
N ASN A 135 0.63 -7.63 6.88
CA ASN A 135 -0.81 -7.35 6.88
C ASN A 135 -1.40 -7.30 5.46
N LEU A 136 -0.65 -6.81 4.46
CA LEU A 136 -1.04 -6.86 3.05
C LEU A 136 -0.90 -8.27 2.47
N GLY A 137 -0.03 -9.09 3.05
CA GLY A 137 0.43 -10.40 2.59
C GLY A 137 -0.28 -11.59 3.21
N ASP A 138 -1.08 -11.43 4.27
CA ASP A 138 -1.88 -12.48 4.89
C ASP A 138 -3.01 -12.98 3.97
N ILE A 139 -2.59 -13.83 3.03
CA ILE A 139 -3.37 -14.85 2.32
C ILE A 139 -2.55 -16.13 2.30
#